data_AF-A0A128UFP8-F1
#
_entry.id   AF-A0A128UFP8-F1
#
_cell.length_a   1.000
_cell.length_b   1.000
_cell.length_c   1.000
_cell.angle_alpha   90.00
_cell.angle_beta   90.00
_cell.angle_gamma   90.00
#
_symmetry.space_group_name_H-M   'P 1'
#
loop_
_entity.id
_entity.type
_entity.pdbx_description
1 polymer ?
#
loop_
_entity_poly.entity_id
_entity_poly.type
_entity_poly.pdbx_seq_one_letter_code
_entity_poly.pdbx_strand_id
1 'polypeptide(L)' 'MHLFMNVDEALKHFRSGYEMCQKIGAHTAALSRWKKTGGWIPIAKQIKINEVTGLDLPIDLTKELMEKRINKE' A
#
# COMPACT_ATOMS: atom_id res chain seq x y z
N MET A 1 4.38 10.64 15.14
CA MET A 1 4.09 10.73 13.70
C MET A 1 3.98 9.30 13.19
N HIS A 2 2.77 8.80 12.92
CA HIS A 2 2.62 7.45 12.35
C HIS A 2 2.99 7.52 10.87
N LEU A 3 4.09 6.86 10.50
CA LEU A 3 4.46 6.63 9.11
C LEU A 3 3.52 5.55 8.58
N PHE A 4 2.37 5.96 8.04
CA PHE A 4 1.44 5.03 7.39
C PHE A 4 1.34 5.31 5.88
N MET A 5 1.26 4.27 5.06
CA MET A 5 1.04 4.40 3.62
C MET A 5 -0.40 4.82 3.35
N ASN A 6 -0.58 6.08 2.96
CA ASN A 6 -1.87 6.60 2.51
C ASN A 6 -2.04 6.37 1.00
N VAL A 7 -3.26 6.04 0.57
CA VAL A 7 -3.68 6.03 -0.84
C VAL A 7 -3.24 7.29 -1.60
N ASP A 8 -3.44 8.48 -1.03
CA ASP A 8 -3.16 9.72 -1.76
C ASP A 8 -1.65 9.97 -1.92
N GLU A 9 -0.82 9.56 -0.96
CA GLU A 9 0.63 9.56 -1.11
C GLU A 9 1.07 8.53 -2.15
N ALA A 10 0.55 7.30 -2.08
CA ALA A 10 0.85 6.27 -3.06
C ALA A 10 0.53 6.73 -4.48
N LEU A 11 -0.62 7.38 -4.68
CA LEU A 11 -1.06 7.87 -5.99
C LEU A 11 -0.10 8.90 -6.62
N LYS A 12 0.71 9.62 -5.85
CA LYS A 12 1.70 10.57 -6.40
C LYS A 12 2.79 9.88 -7.23
N HIS A 13 3.01 8.58 -7.02
CA HIS A 13 3.98 7.77 -7.76
C HIS A 13 3.40 7.13 -9.03
N PHE A 14 2.12 7.36 -9.32
CA PHE A 14 1.43 6.80 -10.49
C PHE A 14 0.76 7.89 -11.31
N ARG A 15 0.57 7.68 -12.62
CA ARG A 15 -0.14 8.63 -13.47
C ARG A 15 -1.64 8.67 -13.18
N SER A 16 -2.19 7.56 -12.68
CA SER A 16 -3.59 7.46 -12.28
C SER A 16 -3.84 6.34 -11.28
N GLY A 17 -4.98 6.41 -10.59
CA GLY A 17 -5.43 5.31 -9.74
C GLY A 17 -5.72 4.01 -10.50
N TYR A 18 -6.14 4.11 -11.77
CA TYR A 18 -6.30 2.94 -12.63
C TYR A 18 -4.96 2.24 -12.88
N GLU A 19 -3.92 3.00 -13.21
CA GLU A 19 -2.57 2.47 -13.41
C GLU A 19 -2.03 1.80 -12.14
N MET A 20 -2.19 2.45 -10.98
CA MET A 20 -1.79 1.86 -9.70
C MET A 20 -2.49 0.51 -9.48
N CYS A 21 -3.81 0.46 -9.64
CA CYS A 21 -4.60 -0.77 -9.51
C CYS A 21 -4.13 -1.89 -10.45
N GLN A 22 -3.84 -1.57 -11.71
CA GLN A 22 -3.31 -2.53 -12.67
C GLN A 22 -1.95 -3.10 -12.22
N LYS A 23 -1.00 -2.23 -11.85
CA LYS A 23 0.35 -2.62 -11.45
C LYS A 23 0.37 -3.51 -10.19
N ILE A 24 -0.53 -3.25 -9.24
CA ILE A 24 -0.58 -4.02 -7.97
C ILE A 24 -1.61 -5.17 -7.99
N GLY A 25 -2.26 -5.40 -9.13
CA GLY A 25 -3.31 -6.41 -9.30
C GLY A 25 -4.49 -6.21 -8.34
N ALA A 26 -4.99 -4.98 -8.24
CA ALA A 26 -6.17 -4.62 -7.45
C ALA A 26 -7.31 -4.18 -8.37
N HIS A 27 -8.55 -4.46 -7.97
CA HIS A 27 -9.72 -3.93 -8.66
C HIS A 27 -9.87 -2.42 -8.38
N THR A 28 -10.29 -1.63 -9.37
CA THR A 28 -10.46 -0.17 -9.22
C THR A 28 -11.45 0.21 -8.11
N ALA A 29 -12.51 -0.59 -7.91
CA ALA A 29 -13.43 -0.41 -6.79
C ALA A 29 -12.77 -0.55 -5.40
N ALA A 30 -11.61 -1.22 -5.29
CA ALA A 30 -10.84 -1.25 -4.05
C ALA A 30 -10.28 0.14 -3.72
N LEU A 31 -9.78 0.87 -4.72
CA LEU A 31 -9.26 2.22 -4.54
C LEU A 31 -10.31 3.16 -3.95
N SER A 32 -11.53 3.14 -4.49
CA SER A 32 -12.64 3.94 -3.96
C SER A 32 -12.99 3.57 -2.51
N ARG A 33 -12.90 2.29 -2.15
CA ARG A 33 -13.11 1.84 -0.75
C ARG A 33 -12.01 2.34 0.16
N TRP A 34 -10.74 2.22 -0.22
CA TRP A 34 -9.60 2.68 0.57
C TRP A 34 -9.66 4.18 0.84
N LYS A 35 -10.03 5.00 -0.15
CA LYS A 35 -10.25 6.44 0.04
C LYS A 35 -11.37 6.73 1.04
N LYS A 36 -12.48 5.97 1.01
CA LYS A 36 -13.59 6.14 1.97
C LYS A 36 -13.21 5.71 3.38
N THR A 37 -12.31 4.75 3.54
CA THR A 37 -11.80 4.29 4.85
C THR A 37 -10.60 5.11 5.33
N GLY A 38 -10.56 6.41 5.02
CA GLY A 38 -9.51 7.31 5.49
C GLY A 38 -8.15 7.11 4.82
N GLY A 39 -8.09 6.49 3.64
CA GLY A 39 -6.84 6.28 2.89
C GLY A 39 -6.06 5.04 3.33
N TRP A 40 -6.65 4.14 4.14
CA TRP A 40 -6.01 2.89 4.55
C TRP A 40 -5.90 1.88 3.40
N ILE A 41 -4.69 1.39 3.16
CA ILE A 41 -4.39 0.37 2.15
C ILE A 41 -4.08 -0.96 2.85
N PRO A 42 -4.59 -2.11 2.42
CA PRO A 42 -4.19 -3.42 2.94
C PRO A 42 -2.69 -3.66 2.79
N ILE A 43 -2.04 -4.23 3.81
CA ILE A 43 -0.58 -4.44 3.85
C ILE A 43 -0.06 -5.20 2.61
N ALA A 44 -0.75 -6.26 2.20
CA ALA A 44 -0.41 -7.02 0.98
C ALA A 44 -0.32 -6.12 -0.28
N LYS A 45 -1.12 -5.05 -0.34
CA LYS A 45 -1.08 -4.06 -1.42
C LYS A 45 -0.04 -2.98 -1.17
N GLN A 46 0.20 -2.57 0.08
CA GLN A 46 1.29 -1.67 0.42
C GLN A 46 2.65 -2.23 0.00
N ILE A 47 2.89 -3.52 0.22
CA ILE A 47 4.12 -4.21 -0.21
C ILE A 47 4.29 -4.11 -1.73
N LYS A 48 3.25 -4.42 -2.48
CA LYS A 48 3.29 -4.33 -3.95
C LYS A 48 3.47 -2.90 -4.45
N ILE A 49 2.84 -1.94 -3.80
CA ILE A 49 3.04 -0.52 -4.10
C ILE A 49 4.51 -0.17 -3.88
N ASN A 50 5.05 -0.50 -2.71
CA ASN A 50 6.44 -0.26 -2.34
C ASN A 50 7.43 -0.91 -3.34
N GLU A 51 7.23 -2.17 -3.72
CA GLU A 51 8.04 -2.84 -4.76
C GLU A 51 7.99 -2.11 -6.11
N VAL A 52 6.81 -1.67 -6.53
CA VAL A 52 6.61 -0.98 -7.82
C VAL A 52 7.15 0.45 -7.80
N THR A 53 7.18 1.11 -6.65
CA THR A 53 7.70 2.47 -6.47
C THR A 53 9.17 2.49 -6.04
N GLY A 54 9.91 1.39 -6.15
CA GLY A 54 11.36 1.38 -5.85
C GLY A 54 11.71 1.43 -4.35
N LEU A 55 10.79 0.98 -3.49
CA LEU A 55 10.90 0.96 -2.03
C LEU A 55 10.77 2.32 -1.33
N ASP A 56 10.30 3.36 -2.04
CA ASP A 56 10.24 4.75 -1.55
C ASP A 56 9.14 5.05 -0.52
N LEU A 57 8.14 4.17 -0.37
CA LEU A 57 6.97 4.44 0.50
C LEU A 57 6.99 3.58 1.77
N PRO A 58 6.58 4.11 2.95
CA PRO A 58 6.55 3.30 4.18
C PRO A 58 5.59 2.12 4.05
N ILE A 59 5.88 1.00 4.72
CA ILE A 59 4.94 -0.13 4.85
C ILE A 59 4.51 -0.21 6.32
N ASP A 60 3.21 -0.32 6.54
CA ASP A 60 2.56 -0.28 7.85
C ASP A 60 2.63 -1.67 8.49
N LEU A 61 3.85 -2.14 8.74
CA LEU A 61 4.06 -3.33 9.54
C LEU A 61 3.95 -2.92 11.01
N THR A 62 2.92 -3.41 11.69
CA THR A 62 2.95 -3.47 13.15
C THR A 62 4.13 -4.34 13.58
N LYS A 63 4.69 -4.09 14.78
CA LYS A 63 5.82 -4.85 15.32
C LYS A 63 5.62 -6.37 15.19
N GLU A 64 4.40 -6.83 15.45
CA GLU A 64 3.97 -8.23 15.38
C GLU A 64 3.99 -8.80 13.94
N LEU A 65 3.67 -7.99 12.92
CA LEU A 65 3.73 -8.38 11.51
C LEU A 65 5.16 -8.35 10.94
N MET A 66 6.04 -7.48 11.47
CA MET A 66 7.48 -7.55 11.18
C MET A 66 8.08 -8.85 11.75
N GLU A 67 7.75 -9.19 13.00
CA GLU A 67 8.25 -10.40 13.67
C GLU A 67 7.83 -11.68 12.91
N LYS A 68 6.59 -11.77 12.44
CA LYS A 68 6.13 -12.89 11.59
C LYS A 68 6.92 -13.01 10.27
N ARG A 69 7.28 -11.89 9.65
CA ARG A 69 8.06 -11.88 8.40
C ARG A 69 9.53 -12.24 8.58
N ILE A 70 10.14 -11.79 9.68
CA ILE A 70 11.53 -12.14 10.02
C ILE A 70 11.63 -13.63 10.35
N ASN A 71 10.61 -14.18 11.04
CA ASN A 71 10.62 -15.57 11.48
C ASN A 71 10.18 -16.58 10.42
N LYS A 72 9.72 -16.15 9.23
CA LYS A 72 9.45 -17.01 8.07
C LYS A 72 8.68 -18.31 8.41
N GLU A 73 7.62 -18.19 9.21
CA GLU A 73 6.59 -19.23 9.38
C GLU A 73 5.42 -18.99 8.41
#